data_AF-X0VMG7-F1
#
_entry.id   AF-X0VMG7-F1
#
_cell.length_a   1.000
_cell.length_b   1.000
_cell.length_c   1.000
_cell.angle_alpha   90.00
_cell.angle_beta   90.00
_cell.angle_gamma   90.00
#
_symmetry.space_group_name_H-M   'P 1'
#
loop_
_entity.id
_entity.type
_entity.pdbx_description
1 polymer ?
#
loop_
_entity_poly.entity_id
_entity_poly.type
_entity_poly.pdbx_seq_one_letter_code
_entity_poly.pdbx_strand_id
1 'polypeptide(L)'
;PFIAINCAAIPRDLVESELFGYDEGAFTGAKRGGRPGKFEIAEGGTLFLDEIESMPLESQPKLLRVIESNQLMRVGGNKVIPIDVRIISSTNQDLLSAAKEGNFREDLYYRLNTVNVDIPPLRDRKDDIPILVKYICGKIGRKLNKNNIEIDKKALKVLCDYNWPGNIRELENVIESAVLLSKNSKITIGVIPENIKRFKSNKLYIKDEKGVNSLIDIEKEAIFKVLKEVKGNISKASRVLGIDRSTLYRKIKKFKS
;
A
#
# COMPACT_ATOMS: atom_id res chain seq x y z
N PRO A 1 5.31 26.74 9.13
CA PRO A 1 5.83 26.07 7.90
C PRO A 1 5.46 24.58 7.94
N PHE A 2 5.25 23.91 6.80
CA PHE A 2 5.08 22.45 6.75
C PHE A 2 6.17 21.86 5.85
N ILE A 3 7.07 21.09 6.44
CA ILE A 3 8.20 20.47 5.75
C ILE A 3 7.97 18.97 5.76
N ALA A 4 7.86 18.37 4.58
CA ALA A 4 7.74 16.92 4.42
C ALA A 4 9.01 16.35 3.84
N ILE A 5 9.47 15.23 4.41
CA ILE A 5 10.58 14.46 3.90
C ILE A 5 10.24 12.97 3.93
N ASN A 6 10.73 12.25 2.94
CA ASN A 6 10.67 10.79 2.91
C ASN A 6 12.07 10.27 3.30
N CYS A 7 12.14 9.51 4.38
CA CYS A 7 13.39 8.99 4.93
C CYS A 7 14.03 7.93 4.03
N ALA A 8 13.25 7.15 3.28
CA ALA A 8 13.76 6.16 2.33
C ALA A 8 14.43 6.80 1.09
N ALA A 9 14.05 8.03 0.75
CA ALA A 9 14.61 8.75 -0.40
C ALA A 9 15.97 9.42 -0.10
N ILE A 10 16.37 9.51 1.16
CA ILE A 10 17.62 10.17 1.58
C ILE A 10 18.72 9.10 1.69
N PRO A 11 19.88 9.26 1.03
CA PRO A 11 21.01 8.37 1.22
C PRO A 11 21.42 8.30 2.70
N ARG A 12 21.72 7.10 3.20
CA ARG A 12 22.02 6.86 4.63
C ARG A 12 23.03 7.84 5.20
N ASP A 13 24.12 8.09 4.48
CA ASP A 13 25.21 8.98 4.91
C ASP A 13 24.80 10.47 4.96
N LEU A 14 23.70 10.83 4.31
CA LEU A 14 23.20 12.21 4.24
C LEU A 14 22.03 12.49 5.18
N VAL A 15 21.40 11.45 5.76
CA VAL A 15 20.21 11.59 6.62
C VAL A 15 20.45 12.60 7.73
N GLU A 16 21.58 12.51 8.44
CA GLU A 16 21.87 13.45 9.52
C GLU A 16 22.05 14.89 9.04
N SER A 17 22.80 15.07 7.95
CA SER A 17 23.11 16.40 7.42
C SER A 17 21.86 17.09 6.83
N GLU A 18 20.94 16.33 6.23
CA GLU A 18 19.67 16.87 5.75
C GLU A 18 18.73 17.20 6.90
N LEU A 19 18.60 16.32 7.91
CA LEU A 19 17.69 16.51 9.05
C LEU A 19 18.16 17.62 9.99
N PHE A 20 19.41 17.52 10.45
CA PHE A 20 19.94 18.32 11.55
C PHE A 20 20.86 19.45 11.07
N GLY A 21 21.18 19.49 9.78
CA GLY A 21 22.11 20.47 9.22
C GLY A 21 23.56 20.12 9.54
N TYR A 22 24.47 20.92 8.99
CA TYR A 22 25.90 20.78 9.23
C TYR A 22 26.56 22.15 9.32
N ASP A 23 27.62 22.23 10.13
CA ASP A 23 28.48 23.41 10.19
C ASP A 23 29.63 23.32 9.17
N GLU A 24 30.28 24.46 8.94
CA GLU A 24 31.44 24.53 8.05
C GLU A 24 32.54 23.55 8.49
N GLY A 25 33.10 22.81 7.54
CA GLY A 25 34.18 21.85 7.81
C GLY A 25 33.74 20.52 8.43
N ALA A 26 32.43 20.25 8.55
CA ALA A 26 31.93 19.00 9.12
C ALA A 26 32.37 17.74 8.37
N PHE A 27 32.56 17.81 7.04
CA PHE A 27 33.04 16.73 6.19
C PHE A 27 33.67 17.28 4.89
N THR A 28 34.35 16.42 4.13
CA THR A 28 34.95 16.79 2.84
C THR A 28 33.88 17.24 1.84
N GLY A 29 33.94 18.50 1.41
CA GLY A 29 32.92 19.11 0.54
C GLY A 29 31.79 19.85 1.27
N ALA A 30 31.85 19.98 2.60
CA ALA A 30 30.95 20.86 3.35
C ALA A 30 31.06 22.30 2.83
N LYS A 31 29.90 22.92 2.55
CA LYS A 31 29.85 24.31 2.07
C LYS A 31 30.36 25.27 3.14
N ARG A 32 31.07 26.31 2.69
CA ARG A 32 31.47 27.45 3.52
C ARG A 32 30.22 28.09 4.14
N GLY A 33 30.21 28.30 5.46
CA GLY A 33 29.04 28.77 6.22
C GLY A 33 28.02 27.68 6.64
N GLY A 34 28.24 26.41 6.31
CA GLY A 34 27.34 25.31 6.69
C GLY A 34 25.99 25.33 5.96
N ARG A 35 25.05 24.50 6.42
CA ARG A 35 23.67 24.45 5.90
C ARG A 35 22.68 24.10 7.02
N PRO A 36 21.55 24.82 7.14
CA PRO A 36 20.51 24.48 8.11
C PRO A 36 19.83 23.15 7.75
N GLY A 37 19.47 22.40 8.78
CA GLY A 37 18.71 21.15 8.63
C GLY A 37 17.22 21.35 8.42
N LYS A 38 16.48 20.28 8.10
CA LYS A 38 15.02 20.33 8.00
C LYS A 38 14.34 20.73 9.30
N PHE A 39 14.90 20.36 10.46
CA PHE A 39 14.38 20.81 11.75
C PHE A 39 14.40 22.33 11.88
N GLU A 40 15.54 22.96 11.58
CA GLU A 40 15.67 24.42 11.60
C GLU A 40 14.75 25.09 10.57
N ILE A 41 14.58 24.50 9.40
CA ILE A 41 13.68 25.02 8.35
C ILE A 41 12.20 24.90 8.78
N ALA A 42 11.87 23.90 9.61
CA ALA A 42 10.52 23.65 10.11
C ALA A 42 10.18 24.42 11.39
N GLU A 43 11.09 25.26 11.90
CA GLU A 43 10.93 26.02 13.14
C GLU A 43 9.60 26.79 13.19
N GLY A 44 8.91 26.72 14.35
CA GLY A 44 7.57 27.28 14.56
C GLY A 44 6.49 26.61 13.71
N GLY A 45 6.72 25.38 13.24
CA GLY A 45 5.89 24.69 12.27
C GLY A 45 5.81 23.18 12.49
N THR A 46 5.68 22.44 11.38
CA THR A 46 5.52 20.98 11.39
C THR A 46 6.55 20.33 10.48
N LEU A 47 7.22 19.29 10.99
CA LEU A 47 8.06 18.37 10.23
C LEU A 47 7.34 17.03 10.08
N PHE A 48 7.11 16.61 8.84
CA PHE A 48 6.54 15.32 8.49
C PHE A 48 7.65 14.36 8.01
N LEU A 49 7.78 13.23 8.71
CA LEU A 49 8.77 12.17 8.46
C LEU A 49 8.06 10.95 7.88
N ASP A 50 8.09 10.79 6.56
CA ASP A 50 7.52 9.64 5.87
C ASP A 50 8.51 8.47 5.84
N GLU A 51 8.00 7.24 5.96
CA GLU A 51 8.77 5.99 6.00
C GLU A 51 9.87 6.01 7.08
N ILE A 52 9.49 6.39 8.31
CA ILE A 52 10.42 6.57 9.45
C ILE A 52 11.23 5.30 9.78
N GLU A 53 10.69 4.11 9.49
CA GLU A 53 11.38 2.83 9.63
C GLU A 53 12.63 2.73 8.75
N SER A 54 12.72 3.51 7.68
CA SER A 54 13.87 3.55 6.78
C SER A 54 15.02 4.41 7.32
N MET A 55 14.83 5.10 8.45
CA MET A 55 15.87 5.90 9.09
C MET A 55 17.00 5.01 9.63
N PRO A 56 18.27 5.29 9.29
CA PRO A 56 19.42 4.56 9.82
C PRO A 56 19.43 4.54 11.35
N LEU A 57 19.76 3.38 11.93
CA LEU A 57 19.81 3.17 13.38
C LEU A 57 20.74 4.17 14.07
N GLU A 58 21.82 4.58 13.40
CA GLU A 58 22.81 5.52 13.91
C GLU A 58 22.23 6.94 14.06
N SER A 59 21.26 7.31 13.22
CA SER A 59 20.60 8.63 13.25
C SER A 59 19.45 8.70 14.26
N GLN A 60 18.86 7.55 14.64
CA GLN A 60 17.71 7.49 15.56
C GLN A 60 17.98 8.09 16.95
N PRO A 61 19.15 7.88 17.61
CA PRO A 61 19.47 8.54 18.88
C PRO A 61 19.46 10.07 18.80
N LYS A 62 19.91 10.63 17.67
CA LYS A 62 19.92 12.07 17.46
C LYS A 62 18.51 12.62 17.27
N LEU A 63 17.67 11.90 16.53
CA LEU A 63 16.25 12.23 16.42
C LEU A 63 15.56 12.19 17.79
N LEU A 64 15.76 11.12 18.57
CA LEU A 64 15.21 11.00 19.92
C LEU A 64 15.59 12.20 20.79
N ARG A 65 16.88 12.55 20.83
CA ARG A 65 17.38 13.69 21.60
C ARG A 65 16.69 14.99 21.20
N VAL A 66 16.47 15.22 19.90
CA VAL A 66 15.76 16.41 19.41
C VAL A 66 14.32 16.44 19.90
N ILE A 67 13.60 15.31 19.89
CA ILE A 67 12.21 15.21 20.34
C ILE A 67 12.07 15.37 21.87
N GLU A 68 13.08 14.94 22.64
CA GLU A 68 13.06 15.02 24.10
C GLU A 68 13.49 16.39 24.61
N SER A 69 14.54 16.96 24.02
CA SER A 69 15.15 18.21 24.52
C SER A 69 14.63 19.46 23.83
N ASN A 70 13.89 19.35 22.71
CA ASN A 70 13.52 20.48 21.86
C ASN A 70 14.73 21.33 21.46
N GLN A 71 15.87 20.67 21.26
CA GLN A 71 17.14 21.28 20.91
C GLN A 71 17.85 20.42 19.89
N LEU A 72 18.56 21.06 18.97
CA LEU A 72 19.40 20.37 17.99
C LEU A 72 20.82 20.91 18.00
N MET A 73 21.74 20.06 17.55
CA MET A 73 23.11 20.43 17.21
C MET A 73 23.40 19.95 15.80
N ARG A 74 23.94 20.86 14.97
CA ARG A 74 24.36 20.55 13.61
C ARG A 74 25.51 19.53 13.62
N VAL A 75 25.61 18.74 12.55
CA VAL A 75 26.73 17.83 12.36
C VAL A 75 28.04 18.64 12.32
N GLY A 76 29.03 18.21 13.09
CA GLY A 76 30.33 18.91 13.22
C GLY A 76 30.28 20.20 14.06
N GLY A 77 29.10 20.63 14.51
CA GLY A 77 28.92 21.83 15.32
C GLY A 77 28.81 21.54 16.81
N ASN A 78 29.06 22.57 17.63
CA ASN A 78 28.88 22.53 19.09
C ASN A 78 27.78 23.49 19.58
N LYS A 79 27.17 24.26 18.68
CA LYS A 79 26.11 25.20 19.01
C LYS A 79 24.80 24.45 19.21
N VAL A 80 24.23 24.60 20.41
CA VAL A 80 22.87 24.16 20.72
C VAL A 80 21.88 25.18 20.17
N ILE A 81 20.92 24.70 19.39
CA ILE A 81 19.88 25.50 18.74
C ILE A 81 18.54 25.04 19.32
N PRO A 82 17.82 25.87 20.10
CA PRO A 82 16.47 25.53 20.53
C PRO A 82 15.54 25.49 19.32
N ILE A 83 14.59 24.55 19.34
CA ILE A 83 13.59 24.42 18.30
C ILE A 83 12.19 24.21 18.88
N ASP A 84 11.18 24.69 18.16
CA ASP A 84 9.77 24.42 18.38
C ASP A 84 9.16 23.86 17.10
N VAL A 85 9.12 22.53 17.00
CA VAL A 85 8.65 21.82 15.80
C VAL A 85 7.68 20.72 16.19
N ARG A 86 6.47 20.77 15.63
CA ARG A 86 5.54 19.64 15.69
C ARG A 86 6.02 18.53 14.77
N ILE A 87 6.13 17.31 15.29
CA ILE A 87 6.57 16.16 14.50
C ILE A 87 5.37 15.28 14.19
N ILE A 88 5.27 14.86 12.93
CA ILE A 88 4.33 13.84 12.48
C ILE A 88 5.16 12.81 11.72
N SER A 89 5.02 11.52 12.04
CA SER A 89 5.70 10.45 11.32
C SER A 89 4.71 9.45 10.74
N SER A 90 5.06 8.85 9.61
CA SER A 90 4.33 7.70 9.04
C SER A 90 5.26 6.52 8.82
N THR A 91 4.66 5.34 8.83
CA THR A 91 5.32 4.06 8.59
C THR A 91 4.33 3.11 7.92
N ASN A 92 4.85 2.17 7.13
CA ASN A 92 4.09 1.04 6.60
C ASN A 92 4.45 -0.30 7.27
N GLN A 93 5.32 -0.26 8.30
CA GLN A 93 5.76 -1.42 9.06
C GLN A 93 5.25 -1.36 10.50
N ASP A 94 5.19 -2.51 11.15
CA ASP A 94 5.00 -2.57 12.60
C ASP A 94 6.33 -2.20 13.29
N LEU A 95 6.42 -0.94 13.72
CA LEU A 95 7.61 -0.41 14.40
C LEU A 95 7.89 -1.12 15.73
N LEU A 96 6.88 -1.65 16.42
CA LEU A 96 7.09 -2.36 17.68
C LEU A 96 7.77 -3.71 17.42
N SER A 97 7.36 -4.41 16.36
CA SER A 97 8.03 -5.63 15.89
C SER A 97 9.45 -5.32 15.40
N ALA A 98 9.63 -4.27 14.59
CA ALA A 98 10.95 -3.83 14.13
C ALA A 98 11.90 -3.47 15.29
N ALA A 99 11.35 -2.89 16.38
CA ALA A 99 12.13 -2.58 17.57
C ALA A 99 12.62 -3.85 18.30
N LYS A 100 11.77 -4.86 18.43
CA LYS A 100 12.13 -6.17 19.02
C LYS A 100 13.19 -6.91 18.21
N GLU A 101 13.22 -6.71 16.90
CA GLU A 101 14.22 -7.28 15.99
C GLU A 101 15.54 -6.47 15.95
N GLY A 102 15.61 -5.33 16.64
CA GLY A 102 16.79 -4.47 16.66
C GLY A 102 16.93 -3.56 15.43
N ASN A 103 15.91 -3.49 14.57
CA ASN A 103 15.89 -2.63 13.37
C ASN A 103 15.37 -1.22 13.66
N PHE A 104 14.81 -0.99 14.85
CA PHE A 104 14.37 0.31 15.32
C PHE A 104 14.64 0.43 16.82
N ARG A 105 14.85 1.64 17.33
CA ARG A 105 15.04 1.83 18.77
C ARG A 105 13.70 1.88 19.50
N GLU A 106 13.61 1.10 20.57
CA GLU A 106 12.40 1.03 21.39
C GLU A 106 12.06 2.37 22.08
N ASP A 107 13.08 3.11 22.53
CA ASP A 107 12.90 4.43 23.15
C ASP A 107 12.29 5.46 22.19
N LEU A 108 12.78 5.51 20.94
CA LEU A 108 12.23 6.34 19.89
C LEU A 108 10.80 5.94 19.51
N TYR A 109 10.51 4.63 19.46
CA TYR A 109 9.16 4.14 19.19
C TYR A 109 8.15 4.69 20.20
N TYR A 110 8.43 4.58 21.50
CA TYR A 110 7.51 5.09 22.53
C TYR A 110 7.35 6.60 22.47
N ARG A 111 8.41 7.33 22.08
CA ARG A 111 8.32 8.79 21.94
C ARG A 111 7.47 9.22 20.75
N LEU A 112 7.58 8.52 19.61
CA LEU A 112 6.78 8.78 18.42
C LEU A 112 5.33 8.30 18.57
N ASN A 113 5.11 7.14 19.20
CA ASN A 113 3.80 6.51 19.35
C ASN A 113 2.98 7.08 20.51
N THR A 114 3.02 8.41 20.71
CA THR A 114 2.21 9.10 21.73
C THR A 114 0.75 9.19 21.29
N VAL A 115 0.52 9.50 20.01
CA VAL A 115 -0.81 9.52 19.38
C VAL A 115 -0.70 8.77 18.05
N ASN A 116 -1.43 7.67 17.92
CA ASN A 116 -1.46 6.86 16.72
C ASN A 116 -2.74 7.11 15.91
N VAL A 117 -2.61 7.19 14.60
CA VAL A 117 -3.73 7.28 13.66
C VAL A 117 -3.57 6.20 12.60
N ASP A 118 -4.36 5.13 12.74
CA ASP A 118 -4.41 4.05 11.75
C ASP A 118 -5.16 4.48 10.49
N ILE A 119 -4.51 4.36 9.33
CA ILE A 119 -5.13 4.66 8.04
C ILE A 119 -5.70 3.37 7.43
N PRO A 120 -7.04 3.22 7.34
CA PRO A 120 -7.62 1.98 6.84
C PRO A 120 -7.35 1.81 5.34
N PRO A 121 -7.02 0.58 4.88
CA PRO A 121 -6.84 0.30 3.48
C PRO A 121 -8.18 0.38 2.72
N LEU A 122 -8.12 0.61 1.41
CA LEU A 122 -9.28 0.82 0.56
C LEU A 122 -10.27 -0.35 0.56
N ARG A 123 -9.79 -1.58 0.81
CA ARG A 123 -10.63 -2.78 0.96
C ARG A 123 -11.60 -2.73 2.14
N ASP A 124 -11.30 -1.92 3.17
CA ASP A 124 -12.12 -1.79 4.38
C ASP A 124 -13.06 -0.56 4.29
N ARG A 125 -12.94 0.25 3.22
CA ARG A 125 -13.72 1.46 2.95
C ARG A 125 -14.27 1.48 1.52
N LYS A 126 -14.88 0.36 1.10
CA LYS A 126 -15.34 0.15 -0.29
C LYS A 126 -16.41 1.15 -0.75
N ASP A 127 -17.17 1.69 0.18
CA ASP A 127 -18.21 2.69 -0.10
C ASP A 127 -17.64 4.04 -0.56
N ASP A 128 -16.35 4.29 -0.31
CA ASP A 128 -15.65 5.48 -0.79
C ASP A 128 -15.19 5.33 -2.24
N ILE A 129 -15.06 4.10 -2.77
CA ILE A 129 -14.51 3.84 -4.11
C ILE A 129 -15.28 4.61 -5.20
N PRO A 130 -16.63 4.63 -5.25
CA PRO A 130 -17.36 5.42 -6.25
C PRO A 130 -17.03 6.92 -6.21
N ILE A 131 -16.88 7.49 -5.01
CA ILE A 131 -16.58 8.91 -4.83
C ILE A 131 -15.14 9.20 -5.27
N LEU A 132 -14.20 8.35 -4.87
CA LEU A 132 -12.79 8.42 -5.27
C LEU A 132 -12.64 8.30 -6.78
N VAL A 133 -13.29 7.32 -7.41
CA VAL A 133 -13.26 7.14 -8.87
C VAL A 133 -13.80 8.37 -9.58
N LYS A 134 -14.93 8.93 -9.12
CA LYS A 134 -15.49 10.17 -9.69
C LYS A 134 -14.50 11.33 -9.60
N TYR A 135 -13.87 11.52 -8.44
CA TYR A 135 -12.87 12.55 -8.22
C TYR A 135 -11.64 12.37 -9.13
N ILE A 136 -11.08 11.16 -9.17
CA ILE A 136 -9.90 10.81 -9.97
C ILE A 136 -10.19 11.02 -11.46
N CYS A 137 -11.34 10.55 -11.96
CA CYS A 137 -11.79 10.80 -13.33
C CYS A 137 -11.83 12.31 -13.63
N GLY A 138 -12.40 13.13 -12.74
CA GLY A 138 -12.44 14.59 -12.92
C GLY A 138 -11.06 15.26 -12.88
N LYS A 139 -10.12 14.75 -12.06
CA LYS A 139 -8.72 15.20 -12.01
C LYS A 139 -8.00 14.89 -13.34
N ILE A 140 -8.12 13.66 -13.83
CA ILE A 140 -7.44 13.18 -15.04
C ILE A 140 -8.08 13.80 -16.29
N GLY A 141 -9.40 13.92 -16.34
CA GLY A 141 -10.13 14.55 -17.43
C GLY A 141 -9.65 15.98 -17.70
N ARG A 142 -9.45 16.78 -16.64
CA ARG A 142 -8.87 18.13 -16.74
C ARG A 142 -7.45 18.12 -17.32
N LYS A 143 -6.61 17.16 -16.90
CA LYS A 143 -5.24 17.03 -17.41
C LYS A 143 -5.19 16.63 -18.90
N LEU A 144 -6.16 15.83 -19.34
CA LEU A 144 -6.23 15.30 -20.70
C LEU A 144 -7.19 16.06 -21.64
N ASN A 145 -7.75 17.19 -21.19
CA ASN A 145 -8.82 17.92 -21.89
C ASN A 145 -10.00 17.02 -22.33
N LYS A 146 -10.30 15.98 -21.53
CA LYS A 146 -11.46 15.11 -21.71
C LYS A 146 -12.53 15.51 -20.69
N ASN A 147 -13.65 16.03 -21.19
CA ASN A 147 -14.81 16.35 -20.36
C ASN A 147 -15.73 15.12 -20.20
N ASN A 148 -16.52 15.11 -19.12
CA ASN A 148 -17.55 14.12 -18.83
C ASN A 148 -17.10 12.66 -18.95
N ILE A 149 -16.05 12.28 -18.20
CA ILE A 149 -15.65 10.88 -18.10
C ILE A 149 -16.72 10.12 -17.30
N GLU A 150 -17.43 9.24 -18.00
CA GLU A 150 -18.43 8.35 -17.42
C GLU A 150 -17.84 6.97 -17.15
N ILE A 151 -18.32 6.31 -16.10
CA ILE A 151 -17.99 4.90 -15.82
C ILE A 151 -19.25 4.04 -15.90
N ASP A 152 -19.16 2.94 -16.64
CA ASP A 152 -20.23 1.96 -16.70
C ASP A 152 -20.43 1.28 -15.33
N LYS A 153 -21.69 1.00 -14.97
CA LYS A 153 -22.05 0.37 -13.70
C LYS A 153 -21.35 -0.98 -13.49
N LYS A 154 -21.14 -1.75 -14.56
CA LYS A 154 -20.42 -3.04 -14.49
C LYS A 154 -18.93 -2.83 -14.18
N ALA A 155 -18.30 -1.82 -14.78
CA ALA A 155 -16.91 -1.48 -14.50
C ALA A 155 -16.75 -1.01 -13.05
N LEU A 156 -17.62 -0.10 -12.59
CA LEU A 156 -17.61 0.39 -11.22
C LEU A 156 -17.78 -0.76 -10.20
N LYS A 157 -18.71 -1.70 -10.46
CA LYS A 157 -18.89 -2.87 -9.60
C LYS A 157 -17.63 -3.72 -9.46
N VAL A 158 -16.92 -3.94 -10.58
CA VAL A 158 -15.64 -4.68 -10.57
C VAL A 158 -14.59 -3.95 -9.73
N LEU A 159 -14.52 -2.62 -9.84
CA LEU A 159 -13.60 -1.82 -9.03
C LEU A 159 -13.93 -1.89 -7.54
N CYS A 160 -15.21 -1.84 -7.15
CA CYS A 160 -15.63 -2.00 -5.75
C CYS A 160 -15.37 -3.40 -5.18
N ASP A 161 -15.41 -4.43 -6.04
CA ASP A 161 -15.20 -5.82 -5.62
C ASP A 161 -13.72 -6.17 -5.39
N TYR A 162 -12.78 -5.40 -5.96
CA TYR A 162 -11.33 -5.62 -5.85
C TYR A 162 -10.79 -5.21 -4.48
N ASN A 163 -9.69 -5.85 -4.06
CA ASN A 163 -9.07 -5.62 -2.74
C ASN A 163 -8.05 -4.48 -2.72
N TRP A 164 -7.63 -3.96 -3.88
CA TRP A 164 -6.70 -2.81 -3.98
C TRP A 164 -5.45 -2.95 -3.11
N PRO A 165 -4.57 -3.95 -3.33
CA PRO A 165 -3.32 -4.08 -2.59
C PRO A 165 -2.44 -2.82 -2.63
N GLY A 166 -2.46 -2.06 -3.73
CA GLY A 166 -1.77 -0.77 -3.83
C GLY A 166 -2.65 0.44 -3.45
N ASN A 167 -3.79 0.22 -2.81
CA ASN A 167 -4.74 1.23 -2.32
C ASN A 167 -5.04 2.31 -3.39
N ILE A 168 -5.00 3.58 -2.98
CA ILE A 168 -5.34 4.73 -3.82
C ILE A 168 -4.37 4.86 -5.01
N ARG A 169 -3.07 4.54 -4.82
CA ARG A 169 -2.07 4.62 -5.89
C ARG A 169 -2.40 3.67 -7.04
N GLU A 170 -2.74 2.42 -6.70
CA GLU A 170 -3.16 1.44 -7.71
C GLU A 170 -4.50 1.83 -8.37
N LEU A 171 -5.48 2.27 -7.58
CA LEU A 171 -6.75 2.76 -8.11
C LEU A 171 -6.54 3.90 -9.11
N GLU A 172 -5.72 4.90 -8.77
CA GLU A 172 -5.43 6.04 -9.64
C GLU A 172 -4.78 5.59 -10.95
N ASN A 173 -3.78 4.71 -10.89
CA ASN A 173 -3.11 4.15 -12.09
C ASN A 173 -4.08 3.38 -13.00
N VAL A 174 -4.96 2.58 -12.41
CA VAL A 174 -5.97 1.79 -13.15
C VAL A 174 -6.98 2.72 -13.82
N ILE A 175 -7.44 3.75 -13.11
CA ILE A 175 -8.37 4.73 -13.67
C ILE A 175 -7.70 5.57 -14.76
N GLU A 176 -6.45 6.03 -14.58
CA GLU A 176 -5.70 6.75 -15.60
C GLU A 176 -5.56 5.93 -16.89
N SER A 177 -5.14 4.67 -16.76
CA SER A 177 -5.06 3.73 -17.88
C SER A 177 -6.42 3.55 -18.55
N ALA A 178 -7.50 3.37 -17.77
CA ALA A 178 -8.84 3.20 -18.30
C ALA A 178 -9.34 4.45 -19.04
N VAL A 179 -9.04 5.66 -18.55
CA VAL A 179 -9.39 6.93 -19.23
C VAL A 179 -8.65 7.07 -20.55
N LEU A 180 -7.37 6.70 -20.60
CA LEU A 180 -6.56 6.74 -21.82
C LEU A 180 -7.10 5.76 -22.88
N LEU A 181 -7.47 4.55 -22.47
CA LEU A 181 -8.00 3.50 -23.36
C LEU A 181 -9.49 3.67 -23.70
N SER A 182 -10.22 4.49 -22.93
CA SER A 182 -11.64 4.71 -23.15
C SER A 182 -11.92 5.46 -24.46
N LYS A 183 -12.92 4.97 -25.20
CA LYS A 183 -13.52 5.68 -26.34
C LYS A 183 -14.69 6.53 -25.83
N ASN A 184 -14.87 7.71 -26.41
CA ASN A 184 -15.98 8.63 -26.10
C ASN A 184 -16.12 8.95 -24.60
N SER A 185 -14.99 9.08 -23.89
CA SER A 185 -14.95 9.36 -22.45
C SER A 185 -15.74 8.37 -21.58
N LYS A 186 -15.95 7.13 -22.03
CA LYS A 186 -16.70 6.12 -21.28
C LYS A 186 -15.83 4.93 -20.89
N ILE A 187 -15.57 4.79 -19.60
CA ILE A 187 -14.89 3.64 -18.99
C ILE A 187 -15.85 2.46 -18.96
N THR A 188 -15.59 1.46 -19.78
CA THR A 188 -16.33 0.20 -19.80
C THR A 188 -15.52 -0.91 -19.14
N ILE A 189 -16.16 -2.06 -18.87
CA ILE A 189 -15.46 -3.22 -18.31
C ILE A 189 -14.30 -3.70 -19.20
N GLY A 190 -14.35 -3.45 -20.52
CA GLY A 190 -13.33 -3.89 -21.47
C GLY A 190 -11.95 -3.25 -21.23
N VAL A 191 -11.92 -2.02 -20.70
CA VAL A 191 -10.68 -1.28 -20.45
C VAL A 191 -10.12 -1.47 -19.05
N ILE A 192 -10.82 -2.20 -18.18
CA ILE A 192 -10.32 -2.57 -16.87
C ILE A 192 -9.32 -3.74 -17.02
N PRO A 193 -8.17 -3.74 -16.32
CA PRO A 193 -7.22 -4.86 -16.34
C PRO A 193 -7.83 -6.23 -15.99
N GLU A 194 -7.36 -7.29 -16.65
CA GLU A 194 -7.86 -8.66 -16.46
C GLU A 194 -7.65 -9.20 -15.04
N ASN A 195 -6.54 -8.88 -14.39
CA ASN A 195 -6.26 -9.27 -13.01
C ASN A 195 -7.33 -8.75 -12.03
N ILE A 196 -7.86 -7.55 -12.27
CA ILE A 196 -8.92 -6.95 -11.45
C ILE A 196 -10.28 -7.61 -11.76
N LYS A 197 -10.58 -7.82 -13.04
CA LYS A 197 -11.82 -8.49 -13.48
C LYS A 197 -11.93 -9.92 -12.93
N ARG A 198 -10.83 -10.66 -12.91
CA ARG A 198 -10.77 -12.07 -12.48
C ARG A 198 -10.65 -12.25 -10.97
N PHE A 199 -10.55 -11.17 -10.20
CA PHE A 199 -10.43 -11.26 -8.75
C PHE A 199 -11.60 -12.00 -8.10
N LYS A 200 -12.83 -11.86 -8.63
CA LYS A 200 -14.01 -12.58 -8.13
C LYS A 200 -14.09 -14.04 -8.61
N SER A 201 -13.56 -14.38 -9.79
CA SER A 201 -13.51 -15.78 -10.24
C SER A 201 -12.63 -16.66 -9.34
N ASN A 202 -11.65 -16.08 -8.63
CA ASN A 202 -10.88 -16.79 -7.61
C ASN A 202 -11.56 -16.83 -6.24
N LYS A 203 -12.53 -15.93 -5.95
CA LYS A 203 -13.35 -16.00 -4.71
C LYS A 203 -14.44 -17.06 -4.76
N LEU A 204 -14.81 -17.58 -5.93
CA LEU A 204 -15.68 -18.76 -6.04
C LEU A 204 -15.04 -20.04 -5.47
N TYR A 205 -13.75 -20.00 -5.12
CA TYR A 205 -13.04 -21.11 -4.49
C TYR A 205 -12.80 -20.91 -2.99
N ILE A 206 -13.21 -19.78 -2.40
CA ILE A 206 -12.99 -19.52 -0.97
C ILE A 206 -14.15 -18.71 -0.41
N LYS A 207 -15.06 -19.40 0.28
CA LYS A 207 -15.83 -18.98 1.48
C LYS A 207 -16.48 -20.23 2.07
N ASP A 208 -16.21 -20.62 3.32
CA ASP A 208 -16.71 -19.87 4.49
C ASP A 208 -15.86 -19.92 5.79
N GLU A 209 -16.36 -19.23 6.81
CA GLU A 209 -15.92 -18.80 8.17
C GLU A 209 -14.85 -19.58 8.99
N LYS A 210 -14.26 -20.66 8.47
CA LYS A 210 -13.02 -21.29 8.99
C LYS A 210 -11.92 -21.46 7.93
N GLY A 211 -12.12 -20.92 6.73
CA GLY A 211 -11.05 -20.57 5.79
C GLY A 211 -10.33 -21.71 5.05
N VAL A 212 -10.69 -22.98 5.23
CA VAL A 212 -10.14 -24.09 4.43
C VAL A 212 -11.26 -25.03 3.99
N ASN A 213 -11.57 -25.03 2.69
CA ASN A 213 -12.34 -26.11 2.08
C ASN A 213 -11.48 -27.38 2.15
N SER A 214 -12.05 -28.48 2.66
CA SER A 214 -11.39 -29.77 2.58
C SER A 214 -11.02 -30.05 1.12
N LEU A 215 -9.88 -30.70 0.87
CA LEU A 215 -9.53 -31.18 -0.48
C LEU A 215 -10.69 -31.96 -1.12
N ILE A 216 -11.53 -32.58 -0.29
CA ILE A 216 -12.73 -33.32 -0.68
C ILE A 216 -13.80 -32.40 -1.28
N ASP A 217 -13.99 -31.20 -0.73
CA ASP A 217 -15.02 -30.25 -1.18
C ASP A 217 -14.60 -29.57 -2.49
N ILE A 218 -13.32 -29.19 -2.58
CA ILE A 218 -12.71 -28.65 -3.81
C ILE A 218 -12.83 -29.69 -4.95
N GLU A 219 -12.53 -30.95 -4.65
CA GLU A 219 -12.64 -32.04 -5.62
C GLU A 219 -14.10 -32.30 -6.04
N LYS A 220 -15.03 -32.28 -5.09
CA LYS A 220 -16.46 -32.45 -5.36
C LYS A 220 -16.98 -31.38 -6.31
N GLU A 221 -16.68 -30.11 -6.04
CA GLU A 221 -17.08 -28.99 -6.89
C GLU A 221 -16.48 -29.07 -8.28
N ALA A 222 -15.19 -29.38 -8.39
CA ALA A 222 -14.52 -29.54 -9.68
C ALA A 222 -15.19 -30.63 -10.53
N ILE A 223 -15.52 -31.77 -9.91
CA ILE A 223 -16.21 -32.88 -10.59
C ILE A 223 -17.60 -32.46 -11.08
N PHE A 224 -18.42 -31.83 -10.23
CA PHE A 224 -19.78 -31.44 -10.62
C PHE A 224 -19.81 -30.31 -11.65
N LYS A 225 -18.87 -29.37 -11.59
CA LYS A 225 -18.72 -28.30 -12.60
C LYS A 225 -18.42 -28.89 -13.98
N VAL A 226 -17.41 -29.76 -14.07
CA VAL A 226 -17.05 -30.40 -15.34
C VAL A 226 -18.20 -31.26 -15.85
N LEU A 227 -18.88 -32.04 -14.99
CA LEU A 227 -20.05 -32.83 -15.39
C LEU A 227 -21.18 -31.97 -15.96
N LYS A 228 -21.42 -30.78 -15.42
CA LYS A 228 -22.41 -29.83 -15.95
C LYS A 228 -22.00 -29.30 -17.34
N GLU A 229 -20.73 -28.91 -17.50
CA GLU A 229 -20.18 -28.42 -18.77
C GLU A 229 -20.22 -29.48 -19.88
N VAL A 230 -19.94 -30.75 -19.55
CA VAL A 230 -19.99 -31.86 -20.52
C VAL A 230 -21.34 -32.59 -20.57
N LYS A 231 -22.40 -32.02 -19.98
CA LYS A 231 -23.77 -32.56 -19.95
C LYS A 231 -23.85 -34.02 -19.48
N GLY A 232 -23.13 -34.35 -18.42
CA GLY A 232 -23.15 -35.68 -17.79
C GLY A 232 -22.32 -36.76 -18.50
N ASN A 233 -21.57 -36.42 -19.55
CA ASN A 233 -20.73 -37.38 -20.25
C ASN A 233 -19.47 -37.75 -19.42
N ILE A 234 -19.54 -38.88 -18.72
CA ILE A 234 -18.48 -39.39 -17.83
C ILE A 234 -17.14 -39.54 -18.56
N SER A 235 -17.16 -40.00 -19.81
CA SER A 235 -15.95 -40.21 -20.63
C SER A 235 -15.23 -38.91 -20.99
N LYS A 236 -15.98 -37.83 -21.22
CA LYS A 236 -15.41 -36.50 -21.48
C LYS A 236 -14.98 -35.84 -20.17
N ALA A 237 -15.78 -35.97 -19.11
CA ALA A 237 -15.45 -35.43 -17.80
C ALA A 237 -14.16 -36.03 -17.25
N SER A 238 -13.96 -37.35 -17.37
CA SER A 238 -12.76 -38.04 -16.88
C SER A 238 -11.48 -37.55 -17.58
N ARG A 239 -11.55 -37.29 -18.89
CA ARG A 239 -10.44 -36.71 -19.67
C ARG A 239 -10.12 -35.28 -19.27
N VAL A 240 -11.14 -34.45 -19.06
CA VAL A 240 -10.97 -33.05 -18.64
C VAL A 240 -10.40 -32.97 -17.22
N LEU A 241 -10.82 -33.87 -16.33
CA LEU A 241 -10.36 -33.94 -14.94
C LEU A 241 -9.02 -34.68 -14.79
N GLY A 242 -8.51 -35.32 -15.84
CA GLY A 242 -7.25 -36.06 -15.81
C GLY A 242 -7.27 -37.32 -14.92
N ILE A 243 -8.44 -37.94 -14.74
CA ILE A 243 -8.61 -39.15 -13.90
C ILE A 243 -9.30 -40.28 -14.66
N ASP A 244 -9.09 -41.52 -14.22
CA ASP A 244 -9.77 -42.69 -14.78
C ASP A 244 -11.29 -42.65 -14.59
N ARG A 245 -12.02 -43.23 -15.56
CA ARG A 245 -13.50 -43.30 -15.52
C ARG A 245 -14.02 -44.01 -14.28
N SER A 246 -13.36 -45.10 -13.85
CA SER A 246 -13.70 -45.86 -12.64
C SER A 246 -13.52 -45.02 -11.38
N THR A 247 -12.44 -44.24 -11.30
CA THR A 247 -12.15 -43.30 -10.20
C THR A 247 -13.19 -42.19 -10.13
N LEU A 248 -13.56 -41.60 -11.27
CA LEU A 248 -14.62 -40.60 -11.35
C LEU A 248 -15.97 -41.16 -10.91
N TYR A 249 -16.33 -42.37 -11.35
CA TYR A 249 -17.60 -43.03 -10.97
C TYR A 249 -17.68 -43.29 -9.46
N ARG A 250 -16.59 -43.78 -8.86
CA ARG A 250 -16.50 -44.01 -7.41
C ARG A 250 -16.64 -42.71 -6.61
N LYS A 251 -16.01 -41.62 -7.06
CA LYS A 251 -16.12 -40.30 -6.42
C LYS A 251 -17.52 -39.71 -6.52
N ILE A 252 -18.17 -39.80 -7.68
CA ILE A 252 -19.58 -39.36 -7.86
C ILE A 252 -20.51 -40.11 -6.92
N LYS A 253 -20.35 -41.44 -6.79
CA LYS A 253 -21.18 -42.25 -5.89
C LYS A 253 -20.96 -41.85 -4.43
N LYS A 254 -19.70 -41.66 -4.02
CA LYS A 254 -19.32 -41.21 -2.67
C LYS A 254 -19.91 -39.83 -2.32
N PHE A 255 -20.09 -38.94 -3.30
CA PHE A 255 -20.62 -37.59 -3.07
C PHE A 255 -22.14 -37.45 -3.20
N LYS A 256 -22.82 -38.51 -3.67
CA LYS A 256 -24.30 -38.60 -3.77
C LYS A 256 -24.94 -39.40 -2.63
N SER A 257 -24.14 -40.10 -1.83
CA SER A 257 -24.52 -40.67 -0.54
C SER A 257 -24.40 -39.61 0.55
#